data_AF-A0A3M2GVH9-F1
#
_entry.id   AF-A0A3M2GVH9-F1
#
_cell.length_a   1.000
_cell.length_b   1.000
_cell.length_c   1.000
_cell.angle_alpha   90.00
_cell.angle_beta   90.00
_cell.angle_gamma   90.00
#
_symmetry.space_group_name_H-M   'P 1'
#
loop_
_entity.id
_entity.type
_entity.pdbx_description
1 polymer ?
#
loop_
_entity_poly.entity_id
_entity_poly.type
_entity_poly.pdbx_seq_one_letter_code
_entity_poly.pdbx_strand_id
1 'polypeptide(L)'
;MKRDLSHLLKTQSIDMDQESFKKHLVQSILELIRIELQSLPREEWKRTVKTWSKICVFAKSMMSKPEVERFEFYKRHNFDPTMVHISESVIEKLHTAISLGLVSPEDKPDKIIRLALEVADQKDEINTFIGETLK
;
A
#
# COMPACT_ATOMS: atom_id res chain seq x y z
N MET A 1 26.17 -14.25 -24.77
CA MET A 1 25.65 -14.50 -23.42
C MET A 1 24.80 -13.31 -22.99
N LYS A 2 23.50 -13.50 -22.78
CA LYS A 2 22.63 -12.44 -22.23
C LYS A 2 22.99 -12.30 -20.76
N ARG A 3 23.45 -11.12 -20.34
CA ARG A 3 23.71 -10.84 -18.93
C ARG A 3 22.36 -10.88 -18.21
N ASP A 4 22.20 -11.84 -17.34
CA ASP A 4 21.05 -11.96 -16.47
C ASP A 4 21.10 -10.80 -15.46
N LEU A 5 20.19 -9.83 -15.65
CA LEU A 5 20.06 -8.63 -14.81
C LEU A 5 19.08 -8.87 -13.65
N SER A 6 18.52 -10.09 -13.50
CA SER A 6 17.59 -10.42 -12.41
C SER A 6 18.23 -10.30 -11.03
N HIS A 7 19.57 -10.27 -10.94
CA HIS A 7 20.30 -9.98 -9.70
C HIS A 7 20.38 -8.49 -9.35
N LEU A 8 20.25 -7.58 -10.32
CA LEU A 8 20.21 -6.13 -10.06
C LEU A 8 18.85 -5.68 -9.55
N LEU A 9 17.78 -6.39 -9.92
CA LEU A 9 16.42 -6.12 -9.43
C LEU A 9 16.16 -6.67 -8.03
N LYS A 10 16.98 -7.62 -7.53
CA LYS A 10 16.76 -8.30 -6.24
C LYS A 10 17.23 -7.52 -5.01
N THR A 11 17.87 -6.35 -5.18
CA THR A 11 18.44 -5.60 -4.05
C THR A 11 18.59 -4.12 -4.38
N GLN A 12 17.53 -3.48 -4.86
CA GLN A 12 17.29 -2.09 -4.46
C GLN A 12 16.43 -2.12 -3.19
N SER A 13 16.94 -2.75 -2.14
CA SER A 13 16.63 -2.23 -0.81
C SER A 13 17.26 -0.84 -0.83
N ILE A 14 16.48 0.17 -1.18
CA ILE A 14 16.80 1.52 -0.72
C ILE A 14 17.08 1.32 0.76
N ASP A 15 18.27 1.68 1.23
CA ASP A 15 18.62 1.75 2.66
C ASP A 15 17.71 2.82 3.27
N MET A 16 16.44 2.48 3.39
CA MET A 16 15.36 3.33 3.82
C MET A 16 15.13 2.98 5.26
N ASP A 17 15.54 3.88 6.15
CA ASP A 17 15.20 3.74 7.56
C ASP A 17 13.68 3.78 7.76
N GLN A 18 13.24 3.35 8.95
CA GLN A 18 11.82 3.26 9.29
C GLN A 18 11.09 4.61 9.13
N GLU A 19 11.75 5.73 9.45
CA GLU A 19 11.15 7.06 9.41
C GLU A 19 10.96 7.55 7.96
N SER A 20 11.99 7.37 7.13
CA SER A 20 11.97 7.62 5.69
C SER A 20 10.90 6.78 5.00
N PHE A 21 10.73 5.52 5.42
CA PHE A 21 9.68 4.66 4.90
C PHE A 21 8.28 5.14 5.27
N LYS A 22 8.05 5.57 6.52
CA LYS A 22 6.76 6.16 6.91
C LYS A 22 6.42 7.40 6.09
N LYS A 23 7.39 8.28 5.83
CA LYS A 23 7.22 9.45 4.93
C LYS A 23 6.92 9.04 3.49
N HIS A 24 7.57 7.98 3.00
CA HIS A 24 7.25 7.43 1.69
C HIS A 24 5.82 6.89 1.61
N LEU A 25 5.32 6.23 2.68
CA LEU A 25 3.92 5.78 2.76
C LEU A 25 2.94 6.96 2.72
N VAL A 26 3.29 8.10 3.35
CA VAL A 26 2.49 9.34 3.26
C VAL A 26 2.38 9.81 1.81
N GLN A 27 3.53 9.94 1.12
CA GLN A 27 3.59 10.48 -0.25
C GLN A 27 3.01 9.53 -1.31
N SER A 28 2.68 8.29 -0.94
CA SER A 28 2.18 7.28 -1.88
C SER A 28 0.77 6.83 -1.50
N ILE A 29 0.63 5.87 -0.59
CA ILE A 29 -0.67 5.28 -0.24
C ILE A 29 -1.59 6.34 0.37
N LEU A 30 -1.12 7.09 1.37
CA LEU A 30 -1.99 8.04 2.06
C LEU A 30 -2.42 9.18 1.13
N GLU A 31 -1.51 9.69 0.31
CA GLU A 31 -1.84 10.74 -0.67
C GLU A 31 -2.87 10.28 -1.71
N LEU A 32 -2.76 9.03 -2.21
CA LEU A 32 -3.79 8.47 -3.11
C LEU A 32 -5.16 8.41 -2.43
N ILE A 33 -5.22 7.97 -1.17
CA ILE A 33 -6.45 7.96 -0.38
C ILE A 33 -6.99 9.39 -0.24
N ARG A 34 -6.13 10.36 0.08
CA ARG A 34 -6.53 11.77 0.25
C ARG A 34 -7.11 12.35 -1.02
N ILE A 35 -6.44 12.17 -2.16
CA ILE A 35 -6.91 12.63 -3.47
C ILE A 35 -8.28 12.03 -3.79
N GLU A 36 -8.47 10.74 -3.56
CA GLU A 36 -9.74 10.08 -3.81
C GLU A 36 -10.85 10.65 -2.91
N LEU A 37 -10.59 10.80 -1.61
CA LEU A 37 -11.56 11.36 -0.66
C LEU A 37 -11.92 12.81 -0.97
N GLN A 38 -10.94 13.64 -1.34
CA GLN A 38 -11.17 15.04 -1.73
C GLN A 38 -12.09 15.17 -2.95
N SER A 39 -12.06 14.17 -3.85
CA SER A 39 -12.91 14.15 -5.04
C SER A 39 -14.34 13.68 -4.78
N LEU A 40 -14.64 13.15 -3.58
CA LEU A 40 -15.89 12.49 -3.25
C LEU A 40 -16.72 13.27 -2.20
N PRO A 41 -18.06 13.16 -2.24
CA PRO A 41 -18.92 13.58 -1.14
C PRO A 41 -18.56 12.89 0.17
N ARG A 42 -18.70 13.59 1.30
CA ARG A 42 -18.28 13.12 2.62
C ARG A 42 -18.95 11.81 3.04
N GLU A 43 -20.17 11.58 2.55
CA GLU A 43 -20.97 10.38 2.82
C GLU A 43 -20.29 9.11 2.28
N GLU A 44 -19.54 9.21 1.18
CA GLU A 44 -18.82 8.10 0.57
C GLU A 44 -17.45 7.82 1.23
N TRP A 45 -16.92 8.76 2.02
CA TRP A 45 -15.57 8.66 2.56
C TRP A 45 -15.33 7.38 3.36
N LYS A 46 -16.29 7.01 4.22
CA LYS A 46 -16.18 5.80 5.05
C LYS A 46 -16.11 4.54 4.19
N ARG A 47 -16.86 4.50 3.09
CA ARG A 47 -16.86 3.39 2.14
C ARG A 47 -15.51 3.32 1.42
N THR A 48 -15.00 4.45 0.95
CA THR A 48 -13.70 4.55 0.28
C THR A 48 -12.56 4.09 1.17
N VAL A 49 -12.47 4.56 2.42
CA VAL A 49 -11.43 4.11 3.37
C VAL A 49 -11.52 2.59 3.63
N LYS A 50 -12.74 2.04 3.74
CA LYS A 50 -12.93 0.58 3.86
C LYS A 50 -12.51 -0.17 2.60
N THR A 51 -12.70 0.40 1.41
CA THR A 51 -12.20 -0.17 0.16
C THR A 51 -10.67 -0.23 0.17
N TRP A 52 -9.98 0.82 0.62
CA TRP A 52 -8.52 0.81 0.77
C TRP A 52 -8.02 -0.23 1.77
N SER A 53 -8.74 -0.43 2.88
CA SER A 53 -8.45 -1.54 3.80
C SER A 53 -8.56 -2.90 3.09
N LYS A 54 -9.60 -3.11 2.26
CA LYS A 54 -9.74 -4.33 1.45
C LYS A 54 -8.64 -4.48 0.39
N ILE A 55 -8.19 -3.39 -0.22
CA ILE A 55 -7.05 -3.40 -1.15
C ILE A 55 -5.79 -3.89 -0.42
N CYS A 56 -5.54 -3.42 0.80
CA CYS A 56 -4.41 -3.89 1.61
C CYS A 56 -4.53 -5.40 1.92
N VAL A 57 -5.75 -5.87 2.25
CA VAL A 57 -6.03 -7.30 2.46
C VAL A 57 -5.76 -8.13 1.22
N PHE A 58 -6.27 -7.66 0.07
CA PHE A 58 -6.04 -8.30 -1.21
C PHE A 58 -4.54 -8.38 -1.53
N ALA A 59 -3.82 -7.26 -1.44
CA ALA A 59 -2.38 -7.20 -1.64
C ALA A 59 -1.62 -8.19 -0.74
N LYS A 60 -1.95 -8.24 0.56
CA LYS A 60 -1.33 -9.22 1.47
C LYS A 60 -1.56 -10.67 1.04
N SER A 61 -2.77 -11.00 0.56
CA SER A 61 -3.06 -12.35 0.05
C SER A 61 -2.22 -12.70 -1.18
N MET A 62 -1.93 -11.70 -2.01
CA MET A 62 -1.16 -11.86 -3.25
C MET A 62 0.35 -11.95 -3.01
N MET A 63 0.88 -11.46 -1.87
CA MET A 63 2.30 -11.56 -1.53
C MET A 63 2.84 -12.99 -1.53
N SER A 64 1.99 -13.99 -1.25
CA SER A 64 2.36 -15.41 -1.26
C SER A 64 2.56 -15.99 -2.66
N LYS A 65 2.13 -15.27 -3.70
CA LYS A 65 2.15 -15.73 -5.09
C LYS A 65 3.34 -15.19 -5.84
N PRO A 66 3.99 -16.00 -6.71
CA PRO A 66 4.96 -15.50 -7.68
C PRO A 66 4.36 -14.40 -8.58
N GLU A 67 5.20 -13.47 -9.04
CA GLU A 67 4.79 -12.35 -9.89
C GLU A 67 3.97 -12.81 -11.11
N VAL A 68 4.43 -13.85 -11.82
CA VAL A 68 3.72 -14.40 -12.99
C VAL A 68 2.28 -14.80 -12.64
N GLU A 69 2.06 -15.49 -11.52
CA GLU A 69 0.72 -15.88 -11.08
C GLU A 69 -0.15 -14.66 -10.72
N ARG A 70 0.45 -13.59 -10.16
CA ARG A 70 -0.26 -12.35 -9.86
C ARG A 70 -0.74 -11.66 -11.13
N PHE A 71 0.14 -11.51 -12.13
CA PHE A 71 -0.24 -10.91 -13.41
C PHE A 71 -1.29 -11.73 -14.17
N GLU A 72 -1.21 -13.06 -14.12
CA GLU A 72 -2.27 -13.93 -14.65
C GLU A 72 -3.60 -13.74 -13.91
N PHE A 73 -3.58 -13.57 -12.59
CA PHE A 73 -4.76 -13.24 -11.81
C PHE A 73 -5.36 -11.90 -12.26
N TYR A 74 -4.56 -10.84 -12.34
CA TYR A 74 -5.03 -9.52 -12.78
C TYR A 74 -5.67 -9.56 -14.16
N LYS A 75 -5.05 -10.27 -15.10
CA LYS A 75 -5.59 -10.46 -16.45
C LYS A 75 -6.92 -11.19 -16.44
N ARG A 76 -7.04 -12.28 -15.67
CA ARG A 76 -8.29 -13.07 -15.56
C ARG A 76 -9.45 -12.27 -14.97
N HIS A 77 -9.15 -11.32 -14.08
CA HIS A 77 -10.13 -10.48 -13.41
C HIS A 77 -10.33 -9.10 -14.07
N ASN A 78 -9.77 -8.88 -15.27
CA ASN A 78 -9.87 -7.63 -16.03
C ASN A 78 -9.46 -6.39 -15.22
N PHE A 79 -8.40 -6.49 -14.42
CA PHE A 79 -7.84 -5.32 -13.75
C PHE A 79 -7.31 -4.35 -14.80
N ASP A 80 -7.69 -3.07 -14.69
CA ASP A 80 -7.09 -2.03 -15.48
C ASP A 80 -5.64 -1.74 -15.03
N PRO A 81 -4.83 -1.02 -15.84
CA PRO A 81 -3.44 -0.73 -15.49
C PRO A 81 -3.26 -0.01 -14.15
N THR A 82 -4.22 0.84 -13.76
CA THR A 82 -4.19 1.58 -12.49
C THR A 82 -4.40 0.64 -11.31
N MET A 83 -5.37 -0.27 -11.40
CA MET A 83 -5.62 -1.30 -10.38
C MET A 83 -4.42 -2.22 -10.19
N VAL A 84 -3.77 -2.63 -11.29
CA VAL A 84 -2.54 -3.43 -11.24
C VAL A 84 -1.43 -2.65 -10.53
N HIS A 85 -1.22 -1.39 -10.92
CA HIS A 85 -0.20 -0.54 -10.32
C HIS A 85 -0.42 -0.34 -8.82
N ILE A 86 -1.64 -0.01 -8.39
CA ILE A 86 -2.00 0.14 -6.98
C ILE A 86 -1.73 -1.16 -6.22
N SER A 87 -2.16 -2.30 -6.78
CA SER A 87 -2.00 -3.60 -6.12
C SER A 87 -0.53 -3.96 -5.91
N GLU A 88 0.29 -3.88 -6.96
CA GLU A 88 1.72 -4.20 -6.87
C GLU A 88 2.48 -3.19 -5.98
N SER A 89 2.11 -1.91 -6.04
CA SER A 89 2.70 -0.86 -5.17
C SER A 89 2.41 -1.11 -3.69
N VAL A 90 1.21 -1.59 -3.35
CA VAL A 90 0.84 -1.97 -1.98
C VAL A 90 1.54 -3.26 -1.56
N ILE A 91 1.68 -4.25 -2.45
CA ILE A 91 2.44 -5.49 -2.19
C ILE A 91 3.90 -5.17 -1.85
N GLU A 92 4.56 -4.33 -2.64
CA GLU A 92 5.93 -3.89 -2.40
C GLU A 92 6.06 -3.21 -1.03
N LYS A 93 5.16 -2.27 -0.72
CA LYS A 93 5.18 -1.56 0.57
C LYS A 93 4.92 -2.50 1.74
N LEU A 94 4.05 -3.50 1.61
CA LEU A 94 3.86 -4.52 2.64
C LEU A 94 5.13 -5.34 2.86
N HIS A 95 5.82 -5.76 1.80
CA HIS A 95 7.10 -6.47 1.90
C HIS A 95 8.15 -5.62 2.62
N THR A 96 8.31 -4.36 2.24
CA THR A 96 9.26 -3.42 2.87
C THR A 96 8.90 -3.14 4.33
N ALA A 97 7.62 -2.97 4.65
CA ALA A 97 7.18 -2.77 6.02
C ALA A 97 7.51 -3.96 6.93
N ILE A 98 7.38 -5.19 6.40
CA ILE A 98 7.75 -6.41 7.11
C ILE A 98 9.26 -6.54 7.25
N SER A 99 10.03 -6.26 6.19
CA SER A 99 11.50 -6.35 6.24
C SER A 99 12.11 -5.33 7.21
N LEU A 100 11.48 -4.16 7.38
CA LEU A 100 11.88 -3.14 8.35
C LEU A 100 11.38 -3.41 9.77
N GLY A 101 10.60 -4.48 10.00
CA GLY A 101 10.05 -4.83 11.31
C GLY A 101 8.93 -3.91 11.80
N LEU A 102 8.32 -3.12 10.91
CA LEU A 102 7.23 -2.19 11.24
C LEU A 102 5.86 -2.88 11.28
N VAL A 103 5.72 -3.98 10.53
CA VAL A 103 4.51 -4.79 10.44
C VAL A 103 4.90 -6.26 10.59
N SER A 104 4.21 -6.98 11.47
CA SER A 104 4.28 -8.43 11.60
C SER A 104 3.45 -9.11 10.51
N PRO A 105 3.81 -10.32 10.05
CA PRO A 105 2.97 -11.12 9.17
C PRO A 105 1.54 -11.36 9.69
N GLU A 106 1.31 -11.28 11.00
CA GLU A 106 -0.03 -11.47 11.61
C GLU A 106 -0.83 -10.17 11.77
N ASP A 107 -0.18 -9.01 11.58
CA ASP A 107 -0.86 -7.73 11.71
C ASP A 107 -1.95 -7.55 10.64
N LYS A 108 -2.95 -6.74 10.98
CA LYS A 108 -3.96 -6.33 10.00
C LYS A 108 -3.29 -5.58 8.83
N PRO A 109 -3.63 -5.91 7.57
CA PRO A 109 -2.95 -5.32 6.39
C PRO A 109 -3.08 -3.80 6.29
N ASP A 110 -4.18 -3.21 6.79
CA ASP A 110 -4.39 -1.75 6.81
C ASP A 110 -3.42 -1.01 7.76
N LYS A 111 -2.60 -1.73 8.54
CA LYS A 111 -1.58 -1.14 9.40
C LYS A 111 -0.57 -0.29 8.62
N ILE A 112 -0.32 -0.57 7.34
CA ILE A 112 0.52 0.29 6.50
C ILE A 112 -0.05 1.71 6.34
N ILE A 113 -1.38 1.86 6.31
CA ILE A 113 -2.03 3.17 6.25
C ILE A 113 -1.84 3.89 7.59
N ARG A 114 -1.92 3.15 8.71
CA ARG A 114 -1.68 3.71 10.05
C ARG A 114 -0.24 4.17 10.24
N LEU A 115 0.73 3.42 9.75
CA LEU A 115 2.13 3.83 9.77
C LEU A 115 2.37 5.15 9.01
N ALA A 116 1.65 5.37 7.91
CA ALA A 116 1.67 6.65 7.22
C ALA A 116 1.06 7.75 8.10
N LEU A 117 -0.09 7.48 8.72
CA LEU A 117 -0.78 8.44 9.59
C LEU A 117 0.07 8.87 10.79
N GLU A 118 0.91 7.99 11.35
CA GLU A 118 1.79 8.33 12.49
C GLU A 118 2.69 9.55 12.25
N VAL A 119 3.09 9.79 11.00
CA VAL A 119 3.96 10.92 10.62
C VAL A 119 3.25 11.95 9.74
N ALA A 120 1.97 11.74 9.45
CA ALA A 120 1.15 12.69 8.68
C ALA A 120 0.67 13.84 9.58
N ASP A 121 0.33 14.99 8.97
CA ASP A 121 -0.22 16.11 9.72
C ASP A 121 -1.58 15.74 10.33
N GLN A 122 -1.62 15.66 11.66
CA GLN A 122 -2.80 15.31 12.45
C GLN A 122 -3.84 16.44 12.51
N LYS A 123 -3.50 17.65 12.03
CA LYS A 123 -4.47 18.75 11.90
C LYS A 123 -5.32 18.66 10.65
N ASP A 124 -4.98 17.76 9.73
CA ASP A 124 -5.74 17.49 8.51
C ASP A 124 -6.99 16.66 8.85
N GLU A 125 -8.16 17.17 8.45
CA GLU A 125 -9.47 16.54 8.71
C GLU A 125 -9.55 15.15 8.06
N ILE A 126 -9.00 14.98 6.86
CA ILE A 126 -9.03 13.72 6.11
C ILE A 126 -8.17 12.69 6.84
N ASN A 127 -6.96 13.04 7.27
CA ASN A 127 -6.09 12.16 8.03
C ASN A 127 -6.76 11.70 9.34
N THR A 128 -7.41 12.63 10.04
CA THR A 128 -8.17 12.33 11.26
C THR A 128 -9.29 11.34 10.96
N PHE A 129 -10.09 11.60 9.92
CA PHE A 129 -11.18 10.74 9.50
C PHE A 129 -10.73 9.33 9.10
N ILE A 130 -9.63 9.21 8.34
CA ILE A 130 -9.06 7.91 7.96
C ILE A 130 -8.65 7.14 9.23
N GLY A 131 -7.94 7.80 10.14
CA GLY A 131 -7.50 7.20 11.40
C GLY A 131 -8.66 6.69 12.25
N GLU A 132 -9.74 7.46 12.39
CA GLU A 132 -10.95 7.05 13.11
C GLU A 132 -11.69 5.91 12.43
N THR A 133 -11.74 5.90 11.10
CA THR A 133 -12.43 4.86 10.34
C THR A 133 -11.71 3.51 10.42
N LEU A 134 -10.38 3.53 10.55
CA LEU A 134 -9.58 2.31 10.65
C LEU A 134 -9.50 1.76 12.08
N LYS A 135 -9.65 2.57 13.14
CA LYS A 135 -9.61 2.11 14.55
C LYS A 135 -10.46 0.85 14.79
#